data_AF-A0A6F8XRW8-F1
#
_entry.id   AF-A0A6F8XRW8-F1
#
_cell.length_a   1.000
_cell.length_b   1.000
_cell.length_c   1.000
_cell.angle_alpha   90.00
_cell.angle_beta   90.00
_cell.angle_gamma   90.00
#
_symmetry.space_group_name_H-M   'P 1'
#
loop_
_entity.id
_entity.type
_entity.pdbx_description
1 polymer ?
#
loop_
_entity_poly.entity_id
_entity_poly.type
_entity_poly.pdbx_seq_one_letter_code
_entity_poly.pdbx_strand_id
1 'polypeptide(L)'
;MTELSEGLDLSAIDSISPEEVQQNLAHIWSWRGPLYETYAMSLYIDYAPDFGKLSRWSGDVFGRRSGSRNVILASAQNIHSYMMMGWETGLRNEFYVLWRNGMSKEDVLELVMFSQMYAGMRGLGHVYHAVGDLLPIWAPPKEPAVYPEGWAADPEAFKCGLDLSTRELTDSDVANLTEWYERTIGYVPKSIKFGIKRNPKFVKLNRARWEVTLKTTPKQLAPYLMLRHHTITGSIEGLRESALLGKAWGITPDLIVRAVTNTAMYFTHFEGLYAVEEALEDILENWDK
;
A
#
# COMPACT_ATOMS: atom_id res chain seq x y z
N MET A 1 0.80 34.84 8.64
CA MET A 1 1.94 34.08 8.08
C MET A 1 1.37 33.22 6.99
N THR A 2 1.86 33.34 5.76
CA THR A 2 1.51 32.48 4.63
C THR A 2 1.89 31.05 4.97
N GLU A 3 0.93 30.14 4.87
CA GLU A 3 1.13 28.73 5.22
C GLU A 3 1.82 28.02 4.06
N LEU A 4 3.15 28.13 4.00
CA LEU A 4 3.95 27.47 2.98
C LEU A 4 3.97 25.95 3.23
N SER A 5 3.54 25.17 2.24
CA SER A 5 3.63 23.70 2.25
C SER A 5 4.71 23.26 1.28
N GLU A 6 5.85 22.79 1.82
CA GLU A 6 7.03 22.38 1.04
C GLU A 6 7.51 23.45 0.04
N GLY A 7 7.37 24.73 0.38
CA GLY A 7 7.78 25.85 -0.47
C GLY A 7 6.69 26.39 -1.41
N LEU A 8 5.49 25.81 -1.43
CA LEU A 8 4.34 26.35 -2.16
C LEU A 8 3.40 27.16 -1.24
N ASP A 9 2.93 28.31 -1.71
CA ASP A 9 1.91 29.13 -1.09
C ASP A 9 0.52 28.61 -1.46
N LEU A 10 -0.06 27.82 -0.55
CA LEU A 10 -1.40 27.26 -0.73
C LEU A 10 -2.53 28.26 -0.46
N SER A 11 -2.22 29.49 -0.03
CA SER A 11 -3.23 30.56 0.14
C SER A 11 -3.52 31.32 -1.17
N ALA A 12 -2.63 31.21 -2.16
CA ALA A 12 -2.77 31.79 -3.49
C ALA A 12 -2.77 30.67 -4.55
N ILE A 13 -3.86 29.90 -4.62
CA ILE A 13 -3.96 28.71 -5.50
C ILE A 13 -3.88 29.08 -6.98
N ASP A 14 -4.42 30.21 -7.39
CA ASP A 14 -4.58 30.63 -8.79
C ASP A 14 -3.31 31.26 -9.43
N SER A 15 -2.23 31.37 -8.68
CA SER A 15 -0.98 31.98 -9.14
C SER A 15 0.24 31.27 -8.57
N ILE A 16 1.37 31.32 -9.26
CA ILE A 16 2.66 30.82 -8.77
C ILE A 16 3.77 31.77 -9.17
N SER A 17 4.68 32.10 -8.26
CA SER A 17 5.84 32.93 -8.57
C SER A 17 7.07 32.06 -8.92
N PRO A 18 8.03 32.57 -9.72
CA PRO A 18 9.29 31.88 -9.96
C PRO A 18 10.05 31.54 -8.67
N GLU A 19 10.00 32.42 -7.66
CA GLU A 19 10.60 32.20 -6.35
C GLU A 19 9.94 31.03 -5.62
N GLU A 20 8.61 30.93 -5.71
CA GLU A 20 7.84 29.83 -5.13
C GLU A 20 8.24 28.47 -5.76
N VAL A 21 8.35 28.42 -7.10
CA VAL A 21 8.84 27.23 -7.81
C VAL A 21 10.25 26.86 -7.34
N GLN A 22 11.17 27.83 -7.26
CA GLN A 22 12.54 27.58 -6.81
C GLN A 22 12.59 27.06 -5.37
N GLN A 23 11.79 27.63 -4.46
CA GLN A 23 11.72 27.16 -3.08
C GLN A 23 11.17 25.74 -3.00
N ASN A 24 10.14 25.41 -3.78
CA ASN A 24 9.59 24.07 -3.83
C ASN A 24 10.60 23.04 -4.33
N LEU A 25 11.27 23.32 -5.45
CA LEU A 25 12.30 22.44 -6.00
C LEU A 25 13.46 22.26 -5.03
N ALA A 26 13.98 23.35 -4.44
CA ALA A 26 15.06 23.28 -3.47
C ALA A 26 14.69 22.45 -2.23
N HIS A 27 13.47 22.63 -1.71
CA HIS A 27 12.99 21.85 -0.58
C HIS A 27 12.93 20.36 -0.90
N ILE A 28 12.27 19.97 -2.00
CA ILE A 28 12.03 18.56 -2.27
C ILE A 28 13.31 17.84 -2.72
N TRP A 29 14.15 18.49 -3.54
CA TRP A 29 15.41 17.89 -4.00
C TRP A 29 16.37 17.59 -2.87
N SER A 30 16.32 18.34 -1.76
CA SER A 30 17.21 18.15 -0.61
C SER A 30 17.16 16.74 0.00
N TRP A 31 16.00 16.08 -0.09
CA TRP A 31 15.78 14.76 0.53
C TRP A 31 15.26 13.70 -0.44
N ARG A 32 14.54 14.08 -1.50
CA ARG A 32 13.91 13.16 -2.47
C ARG A 32 14.80 12.90 -3.69
N GLY A 33 15.80 13.76 -3.91
CA GLY A 33 16.50 13.88 -5.17
C GLY A 33 15.62 14.46 -6.28
N PRO A 34 16.19 14.73 -7.47
CA PRO A 34 15.47 15.44 -8.53
C PRO A 34 14.46 14.55 -9.27
N LEU A 35 14.73 13.24 -9.37
CA LEU A 35 14.06 12.36 -10.32
C LEU A 35 12.54 12.31 -10.18
N TYR A 36 11.99 12.24 -8.97
CA TYR A 36 10.53 12.13 -8.83
C TYR A 36 9.82 13.43 -9.19
N GLU A 37 10.28 14.57 -8.66
CA GLU A 37 9.62 15.85 -8.91
C GLU A 37 9.79 16.29 -10.37
N THR A 38 10.97 16.09 -10.96
CA THR A 38 11.25 16.47 -12.35
C THR A 38 10.43 15.66 -13.37
N TYR A 39 9.97 14.46 -13.02
CA TYR A 39 9.18 13.63 -13.93
C TYR A 39 7.67 13.70 -13.68
N ALA A 40 7.24 13.84 -12.42
CA ALA A 40 5.82 13.70 -12.09
C ALA A 40 5.14 15.02 -11.72
N MET A 41 5.89 15.97 -11.14
CA MET A 41 5.29 17.11 -10.44
C MET A 41 5.63 18.45 -11.11
N SER A 42 6.82 18.59 -11.69
CA SER A 42 7.22 19.75 -12.49
C SER A 42 6.26 20.00 -13.65
N LEU A 43 5.77 18.94 -14.30
CA LEU A 43 4.90 19.07 -15.46
C LEU A 43 3.63 19.89 -15.15
N TYR A 44 2.97 19.59 -14.03
CA TYR A 44 1.79 20.36 -13.68
C TYR A 44 2.15 21.68 -12.98
N ILE A 45 3.31 21.80 -12.31
CA ILE A 45 3.72 23.10 -11.75
C ILE A 45 3.98 24.11 -12.88
N ASP A 46 4.56 23.64 -13.99
CA ASP A 46 4.87 24.46 -15.16
C ASP A 46 3.63 24.73 -16.03
N TYR A 47 2.73 23.74 -16.19
CA TYR A 47 1.56 23.83 -17.08
C TYR A 47 0.27 24.33 -16.41
N ALA A 48 0.01 23.89 -15.18
CA ALA A 48 -1.24 24.10 -14.43
C ALA A 48 -0.95 24.27 -12.93
N PRO A 49 -0.34 25.41 -12.54
CA PRO A 49 0.19 25.59 -11.18
C PRO A 49 -0.88 25.52 -10.09
N ASP A 50 -2.11 25.91 -10.40
CA ASP A 50 -3.29 25.72 -9.55
C ASP A 50 -3.56 24.24 -9.26
N PHE A 51 -3.58 23.40 -10.29
CA PHE A 51 -3.67 21.96 -10.15
C PHE A 51 -2.49 21.42 -9.32
N GLY A 52 -1.29 21.98 -9.50
CA GLY A 52 -0.13 21.58 -8.73
C GLY A 52 -0.20 21.88 -7.24
N LYS A 53 -0.69 23.08 -6.89
CA LYS A 53 -0.94 23.46 -5.51
C LYS A 53 -2.06 22.62 -4.89
N LEU A 54 -3.14 22.36 -5.63
CA LEU A 54 -4.22 21.47 -5.18
C LEU A 54 -3.76 20.02 -5.01
N SER A 55 -2.88 19.53 -5.89
CA SER A 55 -2.24 18.22 -5.76
C SER A 55 -1.35 18.17 -4.52
N ARG A 56 -0.62 19.26 -4.21
CA ARG A 56 0.16 19.37 -2.97
C ARG A 56 -0.73 19.35 -1.74
N TRP A 57 -1.80 20.14 -1.74
CA TRP A 57 -2.77 20.19 -0.65
C TRP A 57 -3.42 18.81 -0.42
N SER A 58 -3.73 18.08 -1.49
CA SER A 58 -4.23 16.70 -1.38
C SER A 58 -3.23 15.80 -0.65
N GLY A 59 -1.92 16.00 -0.85
CA GLY A 59 -0.87 15.32 -0.08
C GLY A 59 -0.90 15.60 1.42
N ASP A 60 -1.34 16.80 1.83
CA ASP A 60 -1.49 17.19 3.24
C ASP A 60 -2.66 16.45 3.91
N VAL A 61 -3.73 16.15 3.17
CA VAL A 61 -4.87 15.35 3.64
C VAL A 61 -4.45 13.91 4.00
N PHE A 62 -3.60 13.30 3.16
CA PHE A 62 -3.32 11.86 3.26
C PHE A 62 -2.05 11.46 4.00
N GLY A 63 -1.23 12.39 4.51
CA GLY A 63 -0.24 11.99 5.53
C GLY A 63 0.94 12.90 5.81
N ARG A 64 1.24 13.88 4.97
CA ARG A 64 2.50 14.64 5.09
C ARG A 64 2.58 15.47 6.37
N ARG A 65 1.47 16.08 6.78
CA ARG A 65 1.38 16.84 8.05
C ARG A 65 1.03 15.98 9.26
N SER A 66 0.62 14.73 9.04
CA SER A 66 0.09 13.85 10.08
C SER A 66 1.14 12.91 10.70
N GLY A 67 2.42 13.14 10.44
CA GLY A 67 3.55 12.40 11.01
C GLY A 67 4.03 11.20 10.19
N SER A 68 5.23 10.70 10.51
CA SER A 68 5.95 9.63 9.79
C SER A 68 5.10 8.36 9.60
N ARG A 69 4.30 8.00 10.60
CA ARG A 69 3.35 6.87 10.53
C ARG A 69 2.46 6.93 9.29
N ASN A 70 1.83 8.07 9.02
CA ASN A 70 0.92 8.19 7.88
C ASN A 70 1.65 8.21 6.55
N VAL A 71 2.88 8.73 6.54
CA VAL A 71 3.77 8.65 5.37
C VAL A 71 4.11 7.19 5.06
N ILE A 72 4.47 6.39 6.07
CA ILE A 72 4.76 4.95 5.90
C ILE A 72 3.56 4.23 5.29
N LEU A 73 2.36 4.44 5.83
CA LEU A 73 1.16 3.77 5.33
C LEU A 73 0.86 4.14 3.87
N ALA A 74 0.90 5.42 3.53
CA ALA A 74 0.70 5.87 2.15
C ALA A 74 1.78 5.34 1.20
N SER A 75 3.04 5.37 1.61
CA SER A 75 4.17 4.88 0.83
C SER A 75 4.16 3.37 0.64
N ALA A 76 3.72 2.59 1.63
CA ALA A 76 3.53 1.15 1.52
C ALA A 76 2.49 0.83 0.43
N GLN A 77 1.40 1.59 0.40
CA GLN A 77 0.39 1.51 -0.65
C GLN A 77 0.93 1.91 -2.04
N ASN A 78 1.74 2.96 -2.09
CA ASN A 78 2.33 3.44 -3.34
C ASN A 78 3.31 2.42 -3.93
N ILE A 79 4.22 1.84 -3.13
CA ILE A 79 5.18 0.84 -3.64
C ILE A 79 4.45 -0.35 -4.27
N HIS A 80 3.35 -0.79 -3.66
CA HIS A 80 2.50 -1.84 -4.22
C HIS A 80 1.97 -1.47 -5.62
N SER A 81 1.39 -0.28 -5.76
CA SER A 81 0.76 0.15 -7.01
C SER A 81 1.79 0.44 -8.10
N TYR A 82 2.93 1.03 -7.73
CA TYR A 82 4.01 1.30 -8.66
C TYR A 82 4.65 0.02 -9.19
N MET A 83 4.71 -1.05 -8.38
CA MET A 83 5.13 -2.36 -8.85
C MET A 83 4.16 -2.93 -9.89
N MET A 84 2.85 -2.79 -9.66
CA MET A 84 1.81 -3.23 -10.60
C MET A 84 1.90 -2.47 -11.93
N MET A 85 2.04 -1.15 -11.87
CA MET A 85 2.01 -0.26 -13.04
C MET A 85 3.35 -0.14 -13.76
N GLY A 86 4.44 -0.59 -13.14
CA GLY A 86 5.79 -0.48 -13.70
C GLY A 86 6.37 0.93 -13.63
N TRP A 87 6.03 1.70 -12.60
CA TRP A 87 6.56 3.05 -12.43
C TRP A 87 7.86 3.06 -11.62
N GLU A 88 8.97 2.86 -12.32
CA GLU A 88 10.31 2.67 -11.71
C GLU A 88 10.80 3.90 -10.92
N THR A 89 10.56 5.12 -11.42
CA THR A 89 10.86 6.37 -10.69
C THR A 89 10.09 6.43 -9.37
N GLY A 90 8.82 6.02 -9.40
CA GLY A 90 7.98 5.92 -8.20
C GLY A 90 8.52 4.89 -7.21
N LEU A 91 8.90 3.71 -7.69
CA LEU A 91 9.50 2.66 -6.85
C LEU A 91 10.76 3.14 -6.13
N ARG A 92 11.70 3.73 -6.86
CA ARG A 92 12.93 4.28 -6.26
C ARG A 92 12.61 5.32 -5.20
N ASN A 93 11.63 6.19 -5.47
CA ASN A 93 11.17 7.15 -4.48
C ASN A 93 10.64 6.47 -3.21
N GLU A 94 9.74 5.49 -3.33
CA GLU A 94 9.14 4.87 -2.15
C GLU A 94 10.17 4.10 -1.32
N PHE A 95 11.20 3.50 -1.92
CA PHE A 95 12.33 2.94 -1.17
C PHE A 95 13.00 3.98 -0.26
N TYR A 96 13.31 5.17 -0.78
CA TYR A 96 13.87 6.25 0.05
C TYR A 96 12.89 6.79 1.08
N VAL A 97 11.61 6.95 0.72
CA VAL A 97 10.60 7.48 1.63
C VAL A 97 10.32 6.51 2.77
N LEU A 98 10.22 5.22 2.52
CA LEU A 98 10.02 4.22 3.56
C LEU A 98 11.27 4.11 4.45
N TRP A 99 12.46 4.09 3.86
CA TRP A 99 13.73 4.04 4.59
C TRP A 99 13.92 5.24 5.52
N ARG A 100 13.75 6.47 5.03
CA ARG A 100 13.93 7.68 5.86
C ARG A 100 12.90 7.77 7.01
N ASN A 101 11.75 7.09 6.87
CA ASN A 101 10.72 7.01 7.89
C ASN A 101 10.83 5.74 8.75
N GLY A 102 11.93 5.01 8.63
CA GLY A 102 12.33 4.00 9.60
C GLY A 102 12.12 2.55 9.19
N MET A 103 11.61 2.27 7.99
CA MET A 103 11.56 0.90 7.50
C MET A 103 12.96 0.42 7.12
N SER A 104 13.34 -0.75 7.61
CA SER A 104 14.58 -1.40 7.17
C SER A 104 14.49 -1.85 5.70
N LYS A 105 15.63 -2.19 5.10
CA LYS A 105 15.64 -2.80 3.76
C LYS A 105 14.79 -4.07 3.75
N GLU A 106 14.90 -4.88 4.79
CA GLU A 106 14.18 -6.12 4.98
C GLU A 106 12.67 -5.86 5.02
N ASP A 107 12.22 -4.87 5.78
CA ASP A 107 10.80 -4.50 5.86
C ASP A 107 10.24 -4.06 4.51
N VAL A 108 10.98 -3.23 3.76
CA VAL A 108 10.55 -2.80 2.41
C VAL A 108 10.51 -3.99 1.45
N LEU A 109 11.47 -4.92 1.55
CA LEU A 109 11.48 -6.13 0.73
C LEU A 109 10.34 -7.09 1.07
N GLU A 110 9.85 -7.13 2.31
CA GLU A 110 8.61 -7.85 2.64
C GLU A 110 7.41 -7.28 1.88
N LEU A 111 7.28 -5.95 1.79
CA LEU A 111 6.24 -5.30 1.00
C LEU A 111 6.37 -5.62 -0.49
N VAL A 112 7.60 -5.66 -1.01
CA VAL A 112 7.89 -6.05 -2.39
C VAL A 112 7.45 -7.49 -2.64
N MET A 113 7.81 -8.42 -1.75
CA MET A 113 7.42 -9.83 -1.88
C MET A 113 5.91 -10.02 -1.77
N PHE A 114 5.23 -9.23 -0.94
CA PHE A 114 3.77 -9.23 -0.87
C PHE A 114 3.15 -8.73 -2.17
N SER A 115 3.63 -7.60 -2.66
CA SER A 115 3.14 -6.97 -3.89
C SER A 115 3.43 -7.83 -5.12
N GLN A 116 4.49 -8.63 -5.10
CA GLN A 116 4.83 -9.58 -6.16
C GLN A 116 3.72 -10.60 -6.40
N MET A 117 2.96 -11.00 -5.37
CA MET A 117 1.83 -11.93 -5.56
C MET A 117 0.78 -11.40 -6.54
N TYR A 118 0.69 -10.07 -6.68
CA TYR A 118 -0.22 -9.39 -7.59
C TYR A 118 0.49 -8.95 -8.88
N ALA A 119 1.72 -8.43 -8.78
CA ALA A 119 2.47 -7.88 -9.91
C ALA A 119 3.20 -8.94 -10.76
N GLY A 120 3.31 -10.17 -10.24
CA GLY A 120 4.06 -11.26 -10.84
C GLY A 120 5.55 -10.95 -10.98
N MET A 121 6.23 -11.71 -11.85
CA MET A 121 7.67 -11.51 -12.10
C MET A 121 7.99 -10.16 -12.73
N ARG A 122 7.04 -9.57 -13.46
CA ARG A 122 7.20 -8.23 -14.06
C ARG A 122 7.45 -7.17 -12.98
N GLY A 123 6.68 -7.21 -11.89
CA GLY A 123 6.86 -6.29 -10.77
C GLY A 123 8.27 -6.37 -10.15
N LEU A 124 8.84 -7.57 -10.01
CA LEU A 124 10.22 -7.71 -9.52
C LEU A 124 11.24 -7.14 -10.50
N GLY A 125 11.03 -7.28 -11.80
CA GLY A 125 11.87 -6.66 -12.82
C GLY A 125 11.93 -5.14 -12.65
N HIS A 126 10.79 -4.49 -12.45
CA HIS A 126 10.73 -3.04 -12.18
C HIS A 126 11.43 -2.63 -10.89
N VAL A 127 11.30 -3.42 -9.82
CA VAL A 127 12.05 -3.16 -8.57
C VAL A 127 13.55 -3.27 -8.80
N TYR A 128 14.00 -4.31 -9.52
CA TYR A 128 15.41 -4.51 -9.82
C TYR A 128 15.98 -3.36 -10.66
N HIS A 129 15.26 -2.88 -11.68
CA HIS A 129 15.69 -1.72 -12.46
C HIS A 129 15.71 -0.42 -11.65
N ALA A 130 14.74 -0.24 -10.75
CA ALA A 130 14.61 0.99 -9.98
C ALA A 130 15.68 1.14 -8.89
N VAL A 131 16.05 0.05 -8.21
CA VAL A 131 16.90 0.11 -7.01
C VAL A 131 17.94 -1.02 -6.88
N GLY A 132 18.05 -1.93 -7.85
CA GLY A 132 18.87 -3.14 -7.73
C GLY A 132 20.36 -2.86 -7.48
N ASP A 133 20.88 -1.78 -8.04
CA ASP A 133 22.25 -1.28 -7.81
C ASP A 133 22.47 -0.73 -6.39
N LEU A 134 21.41 -0.29 -5.73
CA LEU A 134 21.46 0.31 -4.39
C LEU A 134 21.26 -0.71 -3.26
N LEU A 135 20.54 -1.82 -3.51
CA LEU A 135 20.22 -2.82 -2.48
C LEU A 135 21.44 -3.36 -1.69
N PRO A 136 22.62 -3.61 -2.31
CA PRO A 136 23.80 -4.10 -1.58
C PRO A 136 24.37 -3.09 -0.58
N ILE A 137 24.19 -1.80 -0.83
CA ILE A 137 24.76 -0.69 -0.03
C ILE A 137 23.72 0.04 0.81
N TRP A 138 22.48 -0.45 0.84
CA TRP A 138 21.38 0.20 1.56
C TRP A 138 21.62 0.15 3.07
N ALA A 139 21.84 1.33 3.67
CA ALA A 139 22.13 1.45 5.09
C ALA A 139 20.87 1.19 5.95
N PRO A 140 21.02 0.79 7.23
CA PRO A 140 19.92 0.80 8.18
C PRO A 140 19.32 2.21 8.34
N PRO A 141 18.02 2.32 8.64
CA PRO A 141 17.42 3.60 8.97
C PRO A 141 17.98 4.14 10.30
N LYS A 142 17.91 5.46 10.49
CA LYS A 142 18.39 6.11 11.73
C LYS A 142 17.51 5.81 12.93
N GLU A 143 16.20 5.76 12.70
CA GLU A 143 15.16 5.52 13.70
C GLU A 143 14.25 4.40 13.18
N PRO A 144 13.63 3.59 14.06
CA PRO A 144 12.70 2.56 13.65
C PRO A 144 11.38 3.14 13.12
N ALA A 145 10.70 2.38 12.25
CA ALA A 145 9.38 2.70 11.76
C ALA A 145 8.35 2.81 12.91
N VAL A 146 7.48 3.81 12.83
CA VAL A 146 6.38 4.00 13.79
C VAL A 146 5.05 3.66 13.11
N TYR A 147 4.33 2.69 13.67
CA TYR A 147 3.05 2.21 13.16
C TYR A 147 1.87 2.71 14.01
N PRO A 148 0.61 2.56 13.54
CA PRO A 148 -0.56 2.80 14.38
C PRO A 148 -0.56 1.93 15.64
N GLU A 149 -1.31 2.38 16.65
CA GLU A 149 -1.46 1.61 17.88
C GLU A 149 -2.06 0.22 17.58
N GLY A 150 -1.55 -0.81 18.27
CA GLY A 150 -1.97 -2.21 18.05
C GLY A 150 -1.38 -2.88 16.80
N TRP A 151 -0.66 -2.16 15.95
CA TRP A 151 0.00 -2.75 14.79
C TRP A 151 1.31 -3.42 15.20
N ALA A 152 1.44 -4.70 14.89
CA ALA A 152 2.59 -5.51 15.28
C ALA A 152 2.81 -6.66 14.31
N ALA A 153 4.06 -7.11 14.23
CA ALA A 153 4.43 -8.32 13.51
C ALA A 153 3.75 -9.54 14.16
N ASP A 154 3.09 -10.35 13.36
CA ASP A 154 2.45 -11.58 13.78
C ASP A 154 2.32 -12.52 12.57
N PRO A 155 3.43 -13.21 12.20
CA PRO A 155 3.44 -14.12 11.07
C PRO A 155 2.53 -15.35 11.29
N GLU A 156 2.25 -15.72 12.55
CA GLU A 156 1.39 -16.86 12.85
C GLU A 156 -0.08 -16.58 12.49
N ALA A 157 -0.54 -15.33 12.55
CA ALA A 157 -1.90 -14.96 12.14
C ALA A 157 -2.23 -15.38 10.70
N PHE A 158 -1.23 -15.46 9.83
CA PHE A 158 -1.43 -15.87 8.44
C PHE A 158 -1.61 -17.38 8.30
N LYS A 159 -1.08 -18.20 9.21
CA LYS A 159 -1.02 -19.65 9.04
C LYS A 159 -2.39 -20.29 9.21
N CYS A 160 -2.85 -21.00 8.19
CA CYS A 160 -4.03 -21.85 8.31
C CYS A 160 -3.69 -23.29 8.73
N GLY A 161 -2.43 -23.72 8.63
CA GLY A 161 -2.00 -25.07 8.99
C GLY A 161 -1.87 -26.00 7.79
N LEU A 162 -1.25 -25.52 6.70
CA LEU A 162 -0.97 -26.34 5.52
C LEU A 162 0.11 -27.40 5.80
N ASP A 163 -0.11 -28.63 5.31
CA ASP A 163 0.89 -29.69 5.28
C ASP A 163 1.88 -29.48 4.13
N LEU A 164 3.00 -28.81 4.40
CA LEU A 164 4.03 -28.57 3.39
C LEU A 164 4.94 -29.78 3.10
N SER A 165 4.71 -30.95 3.73
CA SER A 165 5.43 -32.19 3.40
C SER A 165 4.99 -32.80 2.07
N THR A 166 3.80 -32.39 1.57
CA THR A 166 3.25 -32.81 0.28
C THR A 166 2.91 -31.61 -0.61
N ARG A 167 2.99 -31.81 -1.93
CA ARG A 167 2.62 -30.81 -2.94
C ARG A 167 1.12 -30.76 -3.24
N GLU A 168 0.38 -31.80 -2.85
CA GLU A 168 -1.06 -31.89 -3.06
C GLU A 168 -1.83 -31.12 -1.98
N LEU A 169 -2.94 -30.49 -2.32
CA LEU A 169 -3.86 -29.92 -1.32
C LEU A 169 -4.68 -31.08 -0.74
N THR A 170 -4.38 -31.43 0.51
CA THR A 170 -5.06 -32.52 1.22
C THR A 170 -6.44 -32.08 1.73
N ASP A 171 -7.29 -33.04 2.08
CA ASP A 171 -8.58 -32.72 2.71
C ASP A 171 -8.40 -31.95 4.04
N SER A 172 -7.35 -32.26 4.80
CA SER A 172 -6.99 -31.50 6.00
C SER A 172 -6.59 -30.07 5.66
N ASP A 173 -5.83 -29.84 4.59
CA ASP A 173 -5.47 -28.48 4.15
C ASP A 173 -6.71 -27.68 3.80
N VAL A 174 -7.67 -28.30 3.11
CA VAL A 174 -8.94 -27.65 2.75
C VAL A 174 -9.71 -27.27 4.00
N ALA A 175 -9.90 -28.20 4.94
CA ALA A 175 -10.62 -27.94 6.19
C ALA A 175 -9.97 -26.81 7.00
N ASN A 176 -8.64 -26.88 7.17
CA ASN A 176 -7.83 -25.89 7.87
C ASN A 176 -7.94 -24.50 7.23
N LEU A 177 -7.85 -24.43 5.90
CA LEU A 177 -7.97 -23.18 5.15
C LEU A 177 -9.37 -22.57 5.27
N THR A 178 -10.42 -23.39 5.13
CA THR A 178 -11.81 -22.90 5.23
C THR A 178 -12.13 -22.43 6.64
N GLU A 179 -11.73 -23.19 7.67
CA GLU A 179 -11.93 -22.84 9.06
C GLU A 179 -11.19 -21.54 9.43
N TRP A 180 -9.97 -21.35 8.92
CA TRP A 180 -9.24 -20.10 9.12
C TRP A 180 -10.01 -18.90 8.58
N TYR A 181 -10.55 -18.98 7.36
CA TYR A 181 -11.34 -17.89 6.79
C TYR A 181 -12.64 -17.64 7.57
N GLU A 182 -13.37 -18.70 7.93
CA GLU A 182 -14.61 -18.59 8.68
C GLU A 182 -14.38 -17.98 10.07
N ARG A 183 -13.32 -18.41 10.77
CA ARG A 183 -12.94 -17.84 12.07
C ARG A 183 -12.48 -16.40 11.96
N THR A 184 -11.72 -16.04 10.92
CA THR A 184 -11.10 -14.70 10.82
C THR A 184 -12.05 -13.67 10.23
N ILE A 185 -12.78 -13.98 9.17
CA ILE A 185 -13.62 -13.01 8.44
C ILE A 185 -15.08 -13.46 8.26
N GLY A 186 -15.47 -14.60 8.83
CA GLY A 186 -16.86 -15.06 8.83
C GLY A 186 -17.33 -15.77 7.56
N TYR A 187 -16.50 -15.87 6.52
CA TYR A 187 -16.84 -16.59 5.29
C TYR A 187 -15.59 -17.01 4.51
N VAL A 188 -15.74 -18.02 3.64
CA VAL A 188 -14.70 -18.42 2.69
C VAL A 188 -14.87 -17.68 1.34
N PRO A 189 -13.86 -16.92 0.87
CA PRO A 189 -13.94 -16.17 -0.38
C PRO A 189 -14.24 -17.05 -1.61
N LYS A 190 -14.98 -16.50 -2.57
CA LYS A 190 -15.35 -17.23 -3.80
C LYS A 190 -14.12 -17.63 -4.64
N SER A 191 -13.08 -16.80 -4.63
CA SER A 191 -11.79 -17.08 -5.28
C SER A 191 -11.14 -18.35 -4.73
N ILE A 192 -11.17 -18.52 -3.41
CA ILE A 192 -10.66 -19.71 -2.71
C ILE A 192 -11.49 -20.94 -3.04
N LYS A 193 -12.83 -20.85 -2.94
CA LYS A 193 -13.74 -21.97 -3.31
C LYS A 193 -13.53 -22.40 -4.77
N PHE A 194 -13.41 -21.43 -5.67
CA PHE A 194 -13.12 -21.71 -7.08
C PHE A 194 -11.77 -22.40 -7.26
N GLY A 195 -10.72 -21.88 -6.60
CA GLY A 195 -9.37 -22.43 -6.67
C GLY A 195 -9.31 -23.87 -6.17
N ILE A 196 -9.93 -24.18 -5.02
CA ILE A 196 -9.98 -25.54 -4.45
C ILE A 196 -10.59 -26.51 -5.48
N LYS A 197 -11.70 -26.10 -6.11
CA LYS A 197 -12.44 -26.91 -7.09
C LYS A 197 -11.69 -27.10 -8.41
N ARG A 198 -10.94 -26.10 -8.87
CA ARG A 198 -10.40 -26.07 -10.25
C ARG A 198 -8.89 -26.30 -10.32
N ASN A 199 -8.13 -25.82 -9.35
CA ASN A 199 -6.69 -25.97 -9.28
C ASN A 199 -6.20 -25.97 -7.81
N PRO A 200 -6.38 -27.08 -7.07
CA PRO A 200 -6.03 -27.16 -5.66
C PRO A 200 -4.54 -26.88 -5.38
N LYS A 201 -3.64 -27.31 -6.28
CA LYS A 201 -2.20 -27.03 -6.19
C LYS A 201 -1.90 -25.54 -6.22
N PHE A 202 -2.59 -24.80 -7.09
CA PHE A 202 -2.48 -23.34 -7.13
C PHE A 202 -2.89 -22.70 -5.81
N VAL A 203 -3.99 -23.15 -5.19
CA VAL A 203 -4.43 -22.63 -3.89
C VAL A 203 -3.39 -22.91 -2.81
N LYS A 204 -2.89 -24.15 -2.72
CA LYS A 204 -1.87 -24.53 -1.73
C LYS A 204 -0.64 -23.64 -1.83
N LEU A 205 -0.08 -23.50 -3.05
CA LEU A 205 1.14 -22.73 -3.27
C LEU A 205 0.93 -21.23 -3.04
N ASN A 206 -0.18 -20.65 -3.50
CA ASN A 206 -0.44 -19.22 -3.28
C ASN A 206 -0.67 -18.94 -1.80
N ARG A 207 -1.43 -19.80 -1.11
CA ARG A 207 -1.62 -19.67 0.32
C ARG A 207 -0.32 -19.81 1.09
N ALA A 208 0.48 -20.84 0.83
CA ALA A 208 1.77 -21.04 1.49
C ALA A 208 2.72 -19.86 1.30
N ARG A 209 2.72 -19.23 0.13
CA ARG A 209 3.50 -18.00 -0.11
C ARG A 209 2.97 -16.83 0.70
N TRP A 210 1.66 -16.62 0.71
CA TRP A 210 1.01 -15.60 1.52
C TRP A 210 1.35 -15.74 3.01
N GLU A 211 1.39 -16.97 3.54
CA GLU A 211 1.70 -17.28 4.95
C GLU A 211 3.11 -16.93 5.41
N VAL A 212 4.07 -16.79 4.49
CA VAL A 212 5.49 -16.58 4.83
C VAL A 212 6.03 -15.25 4.34
N THR A 213 5.18 -14.41 3.75
CA THR A 213 5.63 -13.20 3.06
C THR A 213 5.99 -12.06 4.02
N LEU A 214 5.16 -11.81 5.03
CA LEU A 214 5.40 -10.80 6.06
C LEU A 214 5.86 -11.48 7.35
N LYS A 215 6.99 -11.05 7.92
CA LYS A 215 7.60 -11.66 9.11
C LYS A 215 7.92 -10.63 10.18
N THR A 216 8.54 -9.52 9.78
CA THR A 216 8.93 -8.43 10.70
C THR A 216 8.00 -7.24 10.62
N THR A 217 7.30 -7.07 9.49
CA THR A 217 6.34 -5.98 9.31
C THR A 217 4.98 -6.30 9.95
N PRO A 218 4.20 -5.28 10.36
CA PRO A 218 2.88 -5.51 10.91
C PRO A 218 1.95 -6.29 9.98
N LYS A 219 1.24 -7.30 10.51
CA LYS A 219 0.32 -8.12 9.72
C LYS A 219 -0.76 -7.29 9.01
N GLN A 220 -1.15 -6.18 9.62
CA GLN A 220 -2.14 -5.23 9.10
C GLN A 220 -1.75 -4.62 7.75
N LEU A 221 -0.45 -4.58 7.41
CA LEU A 221 -0.03 -4.09 6.10
C LEU A 221 -0.58 -4.96 4.97
N ALA A 222 -0.78 -6.27 5.15
CA ALA A 222 -1.35 -7.12 4.11
C ALA A 222 -2.74 -6.65 3.65
N PRO A 223 -3.79 -6.60 4.49
CA PRO A 223 -5.10 -6.08 4.08
C PRO A 223 -5.04 -4.60 3.67
N TYR A 224 -4.14 -3.80 4.26
CA TYR A 224 -3.98 -2.39 3.87
C TYR A 224 -3.47 -2.20 2.43
N LEU A 225 -2.55 -3.07 1.97
CA LEU A 225 -2.11 -3.13 0.58
C LEU A 225 -3.20 -3.70 -0.33
N MET A 226 -3.93 -4.72 0.12
CA MET A 226 -5.03 -5.32 -0.64
C MET A 226 -6.17 -4.32 -0.90
N LEU A 227 -6.52 -3.47 0.05
CA LEU A 227 -7.50 -2.38 -0.15
C LEU A 227 -7.14 -1.51 -1.35
N ARG A 228 -5.86 -1.16 -1.48
CA ARG A 228 -5.38 -0.38 -2.62
C ARG A 228 -5.47 -1.16 -3.93
N HIS A 229 -5.00 -2.40 -3.92
CA HIS A 229 -5.09 -3.28 -5.08
C HIS A 229 -6.52 -3.40 -5.60
N HIS A 230 -7.46 -3.66 -4.69
CA HIS A 230 -8.85 -3.93 -5.05
C HIS A 230 -9.64 -2.66 -5.37
N THR A 231 -9.27 -1.50 -4.81
CA THR A 231 -9.80 -0.21 -5.27
C THR A 231 -9.35 0.10 -6.70
N ILE A 232 -8.09 -0.18 -7.06
CA ILE A 232 -7.57 0.04 -8.43
C ILE A 232 -8.25 -0.90 -9.43
N THR A 233 -8.50 -2.15 -9.05
CA THR A 233 -9.06 -3.18 -9.93
C THR A 233 -10.59 -3.24 -9.93
N GLY A 234 -11.25 -2.49 -9.05
CA GLY A 234 -12.72 -2.53 -8.88
C GLY A 234 -13.25 -3.86 -8.34
N SER A 235 -12.43 -4.61 -7.59
CA SER A 235 -12.81 -5.94 -7.09
C SER A 235 -13.61 -5.82 -5.78
N ILE A 236 -14.94 -5.93 -5.88
CA ILE A 236 -15.86 -5.84 -4.73
C ILE A 236 -15.58 -6.91 -3.67
N GLU A 237 -15.47 -8.19 -4.08
CA GLU A 237 -15.14 -9.29 -3.15
C GLU A 237 -13.77 -9.13 -2.51
N GLY A 238 -12.77 -8.64 -3.27
CA GLY A 238 -11.44 -8.40 -2.74
C GLY A 238 -11.39 -7.25 -1.74
N LEU A 239 -12.12 -6.16 -2.01
CA LEU A 239 -12.29 -5.04 -1.07
C LEU A 239 -12.92 -5.53 0.23
N ARG A 240 -13.99 -6.33 0.12
CA ARG A 240 -14.70 -6.89 1.27
C ARG A 240 -13.81 -7.80 2.12
N GLU A 241 -13.10 -8.73 1.48
CA GLU A 241 -12.12 -9.60 2.13
C GLU A 241 -11.05 -8.77 2.87
N SER A 242 -10.51 -7.75 2.20
CA SER A 242 -9.46 -6.89 2.76
C SER A 242 -9.93 -6.10 3.97
N ALA A 243 -11.15 -5.53 3.91
CA ALA A 243 -11.70 -4.75 5.00
C ALA A 243 -12.03 -5.63 6.21
N LEU A 244 -12.60 -6.83 6.01
CA LEU A 244 -12.89 -7.76 7.09
C LEU A 244 -11.62 -8.33 7.73
N LEU A 245 -10.59 -8.64 6.94
CA LEU A 245 -9.27 -8.98 7.46
C LEU A 245 -8.67 -7.81 8.27
N GLY A 246 -8.80 -6.60 7.75
CA GLY A 246 -8.40 -5.38 8.44
C GLY A 246 -9.10 -5.22 9.79
N LYS A 247 -10.43 -5.35 9.82
CA LYS A 247 -11.25 -5.31 11.05
C LYS A 247 -10.79 -6.38 12.05
N ALA A 248 -10.65 -7.64 11.59
CA ALA A 248 -10.23 -8.76 12.43
C ALA A 248 -8.83 -8.57 13.04
N TRP A 249 -7.96 -7.79 12.40
CA TRP A 249 -6.60 -7.50 12.87
C TRP A 249 -6.42 -6.11 13.48
N GLY A 250 -7.51 -5.40 13.76
CA GLY A 250 -7.49 -4.13 14.50
C GLY A 250 -7.12 -2.90 13.66
N ILE A 251 -7.29 -2.93 12.34
CA ILE A 251 -7.31 -1.69 11.54
C ILE A 251 -8.60 -0.94 11.88
N THR A 252 -8.52 0.38 12.10
CA THR A 252 -9.68 1.22 12.42
C THR A 252 -10.48 1.56 11.16
N PRO A 253 -11.78 1.90 11.26
CA PRO A 253 -12.58 2.26 10.09
C PRO A 253 -11.99 3.49 9.38
N ASP A 254 -11.45 4.46 10.12
CA ASP A 254 -10.76 5.63 9.56
C ASP A 254 -9.57 5.25 8.69
N LEU A 255 -8.80 4.23 9.07
CA LEU A 255 -7.67 3.76 8.26
C LEU A 255 -8.14 3.01 7.02
N ILE A 256 -9.27 2.28 7.07
CA ILE A 256 -9.89 1.67 5.89
C ILE A 256 -10.34 2.76 4.90
N VAL A 257 -11.08 3.75 5.38
CA VAL A 257 -11.55 4.88 4.56
C VAL A 257 -10.37 5.64 3.97
N ARG A 258 -9.33 5.90 4.78
CA ARG A 258 -8.10 6.54 4.30
C ARG A 258 -7.41 5.73 3.21
N ALA A 259 -7.32 4.41 3.35
CA ALA A 259 -6.68 3.53 2.37
C ALA A 259 -7.33 3.64 0.98
N VAL A 260 -8.66 3.62 0.92
CA VAL A 260 -9.42 3.63 -0.33
C VAL A 260 -9.53 5.04 -0.93
N THR A 261 -9.70 6.08 -0.10
CA THR A 261 -9.76 7.48 -0.57
C THR A 261 -8.39 7.99 -1.03
N ASN A 262 -7.31 7.61 -0.35
CA ASN A 262 -5.94 7.84 -0.82
C ASN A 262 -5.70 7.11 -2.15
N THR A 263 -6.32 5.94 -2.35
CA THR A 263 -6.23 5.22 -3.62
C THR A 263 -6.96 5.96 -4.74
N ALA A 264 -8.20 6.37 -4.49
CA ALA A 264 -9.01 7.18 -5.38
C ALA A 264 -8.29 8.46 -5.80
N MET A 265 -7.75 9.21 -4.85
CA MET A 265 -7.06 10.48 -5.12
C MET A 265 -5.99 10.36 -6.20
N TYR A 266 -5.17 9.31 -6.17
CA TYR A 266 -3.96 9.23 -6.99
C TYR A 266 -4.11 8.38 -8.27
N PHE A 267 -5.14 7.52 -8.39
CA PHE A 267 -5.14 6.51 -9.46
C PHE A 267 -6.49 6.23 -10.12
N THR A 268 -7.61 6.35 -9.41
CA THR A 268 -8.93 5.97 -9.94
C THR A 268 -9.96 7.09 -9.90
N HIS A 269 -9.63 8.21 -9.26
CA HIS A 269 -10.58 9.29 -8.98
C HIS A 269 -11.86 8.76 -8.31
N PHE A 270 -12.98 9.48 -8.44
CA PHE A 270 -14.26 9.06 -7.90
C PHE A 270 -14.77 7.72 -8.48
N GLU A 271 -14.30 7.29 -9.66
CA GLU A 271 -14.73 6.02 -10.27
C GLU A 271 -14.37 4.81 -9.40
N GLY A 272 -13.22 4.85 -8.73
CA GLY A 272 -12.82 3.79 -7.80
C GLY A 272 -13.74 3.65 -6.59
N LEU A 273 -14.54 4.68 -6.27
CA LEU A 273 -15.39 4.68 -5.09
C LEU A 273 -16.69 3.91 -5.27
N TYR A 274 -17.14 3.63 -6.50
CA TYR A 274 -18.35 2.81 -6.72
C TYR A 274 -18.19 1.39 -6.16
N ALA A 275 -17.04 0.74 -6.43
CA ALA A 275 -16.77 -0.59 -5.90
C ALA A 275 -16.52 -0.56 -4.38
N VAL A 276 -16.03 0.57 -3.85
CA VAL A 276 -15.78 0.77 -2.41
C VAL A 276 -17.10 0.88 -1.67
N GLU A 277 -18.03 1.71 -2.14
CA GLU A 277 -19.38 1.84 -1.60
C GLU A 277 -20.06 0.47 -1.55
N GLU A 278 -20.12 -0.24 -2.69
CA GLU A 278 -20.77 -1.55 -2.78
C GLU A 278 -20.14 -2.60 -1.83
N ALA A 279 -18.82 -2.57 -1.66
CA ALA A 279 -18.11 -3.57 -0.86
C ALA A 279 -18.11 -3.28 0.64
N LEU A 280 -18.04 -2.00 1.04
CA LEU A 280 -17.63 -1.58 2.38
C LEU A 280 -18.72 -0.88 3.18
N GLU A 281 -19.75 -0.31 2.56
CA GLU A 281 -20.73 0.54 3.26
C GLU A 281 -21.35 -0.19 4.46
N ASP A 282 -21.85 -1.40 4.26
CA ASP A 282 -22.48 -2.19 5.32
C ASP A 282 -21.49 -2.62 6.42
N ILE A 283 -20.21 -2.82 6.09
CA ILE A 283 -19.16 -3.14 7.06
C ILE A 283 -18.85 -1.92 7.93
N LEU A 284 -18.76 -0.74 7.31
CA LEU A 284 -18.46 0.53 7.99
C LEU A 284 -19.63 0.97 8.88
N GLU A 285 -20.87 0.85 8.42
CA GLU A 285 -22.07 1.15 9.22
C GLU A 285 -22.23 0.23 10.44
N ASN A 286 -21.71 -1.00 10.36
CA ASN A 286 -21.81 -2.01 11.40
C ASN A 286 -20.44 -2.33 12.03
N TRP A 287 -19.52 -1.36 12.05
CA TRP A 287 -18.15 -1.60 12.48
C TRP A 287 -18.02 -2.19 13.88
N ASP A 288 -18.84 -1.75 14.83
CA ASP A 288 -18.79 -2.18 16.24
C ASP A 288 -19.72 -3.35 16.56
N LYS A 289 -20.47 -3.85 15.57
CA LYS A 289 -21.31 -5.05 15.70
C LYS A 289 -20.54 -6.30 15.23
#